data_AF-A0A1H6U8M1-F1
#
_entry.id   AF-A0A1H6U8M1-F1
#
_cell.length_a   1.000
_cell.length_b   1.000
_cell.length_c   1.000
_cell.angle_alpha   90.00
_cell.angle_beta   90.00
_cell.angle_gamma   90.00
#
_symmetry.space_group_name_H-M   'P 1'
#
loop_
_entity.id
_entity.type
_entity.pdbx_description
1 polymer ?
#
loop_
_entity_poly.entity_id
_entity_poly.type
_entity_poly.pdbx_seq_one_letter_code
_entity_poly.pdbx_strand_id
1 'polypeptide(L)'
;MLLKEKAEYIIKWVIIFIVSGSMIVYGIAKPIQFTDFTNSSSLTVSEGHKVMWTFYSYSLTYPIIIGVFEILGGISILFDKSRVFGCILLTIILSNIIIQDLVYEISAVKSAIFYQILVLILFLFEKEKLKRIFSSLFSSTKHSRNILLLIFALVIALFIKYLETKIR
;
A
#
# COMPACT_ATOMS: atom_id res chain seq x y z
N MET A 1 -30.37 13.88 13.51
CA MET A 1 -29.26 13.93 12.54
C MET A 1 -29.62 14.95 11.47
N LEU A 2 -28.85 16.04 11.38
CA LEU A 2 -29.06 17.10 10.39
C LEU A 2 -28.95 16.51 8.97
N LEU A 3 -29.64 17.11 7.99
CA LEU A 3 -29.61 16.69 6.58
C LEU A 3 -28.16 16.55 6.04
N LYS A 4 -27.29 17.47 6.45
CA LYS A 4 -25.86 17.47 6.11
C LYS A 4 -25.13 16.22 6.59
N GLU A 5 -25.35 15.80 7.84
CA GLU A 5 -24.69 14.63 8.42
C GLU A 5 -25.12 13.33 7.72
N LYS A 6 -26.40 13.25 7.31
CA LYS A 6 -26.89 12.12 6.51
C LYS A 6 -26.23 12.06 5.13
N ALA A 7 -26.08 13.21 4.47
CA ALA A 7 -25.42 13.30 3.17
C ALA A 7 -23.94 12.88 3.26
N GLU A 8 -23.20 13.39 4.25
CA GLU A 8 -21.80 13.00 4.49
C GLU A 8 -21.66 11.50 4.75
N TYR A 9 -22.58 10.91 5.53
CA TYR A 9 -22.60 9.47 5.79
C TYR A 9 -22.80 8.65 4.52
N ILE A 10 -23.75 9.05 3.66
CA ILE A 10 -24.03 8.37 2.39
C ILE A 10 -22.82 8.47 1.47
N ILE A 11 -22.25 9.65 1.29
CA ILE A 11 -21.06 9.88 0.44
C ILE A 11 -19.90 9.00 0.91
N LYS A 12 -19.63 8.97 2.22
CA LYS A 12 -18.58 8.14 2.80
C LYS A 12 -18.76 6.66 2.45
N TRP A 13 -19.97 6.11 2.62
CA TRP A 13 -20.23 4.70 2.33
C TRP A 13 -20.21 4.38 0.84
N VAL A 14 -20.66 5.28 -0.02
CA VAL A 14 -20.52 5.14 -1.48
C VAL A 14 -19.05 4.99 -1.85
N ILE A 15 -18.18 5.84 -1.30
CA ILE A 15 -16.73 5.75 -1.55
C ILE A 15 -16.16 4.43 -1.02
N ILE A 16 -16.55 4.02 0.20
CA ILE A 16 -16.12 2.74 0.80
C ILE A 16 -16.47 1.57 -0.12
N PHE A 17 -17.71 1.50 -0.62
CA PHE A 17 -18.13 0.38 -1.48
C PHE A 17 -17.43 0.40 -2.84
N ILE A 18 -17.25 1.57 -3.46
CA ILE A 18 -16.52 1.71 -4.72
C ILE A 18 -15.08 1.22 -4.57
N VAL A 19 -14.36 1.73 -3.56
CA VAL A 19 -12.96 1.37 -3.34
C VAL A 19 -12.84 -0.10 -2.93
N SER A 20 -13.65 -0.56 -1.97
CA SER A 20 -13.59 -1.94 -1.48
C SER A 20 -13.88 -2.94 -2.59
N GLY A 21 -14.94 -2.73 -3.36
CA GLY A 21 -15.30 -3.62 -4.45
C GLY A 21 -14.19 -3.66 -5.52
N SER A 22 -13.67 -2.49 -5.90
CA SER A 22 -12.62 -2.40 -6.90
C SER A 22 -11.33 -3.09 -6.45
N MET A 23 -10.85 -2.83 -5.22
CA MET A 23 -9.61 -3.42 -4.72
C MET A 23 -9.69 -4.96 -4.60
N ILE A 24 -10.85 -5.49 -4.21
CA ILE A 24 -11.09 -6.94 -4.18
C ILE A 24 -11.05 -7.52 -5.60
N VAL A 25 -11.74 -6.89 -6.55
CA VAL A 25 -11.75 -7.35 -7.95
C VAL A 25 -10.36 -7.29 -8.57
N TYR A 26 -9.64 -6.17 -8.44
CA TYR A 26 -8.28 -6.03 -8.96
C TYR A 26 -7.33 -7.04 -8.31
N GLY A 27 -7.37 -7.20 -6.99
CA GLY A 27 -6.49 -8.12 -6.29
C GLY A 27 -6.71 -9.58 -6.70
N ILE A 28 -7.96 -10.00 -6.94
CA ILE A 28 -8.30 -11.34 -7.46
C ILE A 28 -7.88 -11.49 -8.93
N ALA A 29 -7.96 -10.42 -9.72
CA ALA A 29 -7.64 -10.44 -11.14
C ALA A 29 -6.12 -10.55 -11.41
N LYS A 30 -5.25 -10.01 -10.54
CA LYS A 30 -3.79 -9.98 -10.78
C LYS A 30 -3.14 -11.33 -11.11
N PRO A 31 -3.37 -12.42 -10.37
CA PRO A 31 -2.82 -13.73 -10.71
C PRO A 31 -3.21 -14.16 -12.13
N ILE A 32 -4.48 -13.99 -12.50
CA ILE A 32 -5.00 -14.37 -13.82
C ILE A 32 -4.43 -13.46 -14.91
N GLN A 33 -4.38 -12.15 -14.65
CA GLN A 33 -3.92 -11.13 -15.59
C GLN A 33 -2.49 -11.35 -16.08
N PHE A 34 -1.58 -11.83 -15.21
CA PHE A 34 -0.16 -11.97 -15.53
C PHE A 34 0.27 -13.41 -15.81
N THR A 35 -0.62 -14.40 -15.72
CA THR A 35 -0.29 -15.81 -16.04
C THR A 35 -0.12 -16.03 -17.55
N ASP A 36 -0.88 -15.34 -18.40
CA ASP A 36 -0.92 -15.61 -19.86
C ASP A 36 0.23 -14.94 -20.67
N PHE A 37 0.97 -14.02 -20.05
CA PHE A 37 2.07 -13.28 -20.70
C PHE A 37 3.39 -14.06 -20.78
N THR A 38 3.43 -15.32 -20.33
CA THR A 38 4.61 -16.20 -20.43
C THR A 38 4.96 -16.56 -21.88
N ASN A 39 3.97 -16.57 -22.78
CA ASN A 39 4.12 -17.01 -24.16
C ASN A 39 4.45 -15.87 -25.16
N SER A 40 4.46 -14.61 -24.71
CA SER A 40 4.72 -13.44 -25.56
C SER A 40 6.14 -12.87 -25.43
N SER A 41 7.06 -13.67 -24.87
CA SER A 41 8.47 -13.33 -24.62
C SER A 41 9.30 -13.24 -25.90
N SER A 42 8.96 -12.29 -26.79
CA SER A 42 9.96 -11.77 -27.70
C SER A 42 11.01 -11.01 -26.88
N LEU A 43 12.24 -11.54 -26.83
CA LEU A 43 13.40 -10.99 -26.10
C LEU A 43 13.73 -9.51 -26.44
N THR A 44 13.13 -8.96 -27.49
CA THR A 44 13.18 -7.55 -27.86
C THR A 44 11.97 -6.81 -27.29
N VAL A 45 12.05 -6.40 -26.03
CA VAL A 45 11.00 -5.60 -25.41
C VAL A 45 11.37 -4.12 -25.53
N SER A 46 10.80 -3.42 -26.51
CA SER A 46 11.07 -1.99 -26.76
C SER A 46 10.12 -1.03 -26.05
N GLU A 47 9.03 -1.53 -25.45
CA GLU A 47 7.97 -0.74 -24.83
C GLU A 47 7.90 -0.99 -23.33
N GLY A 48 7.84 0.07 -22.52
CA GLY A 48 7.88 0.00 -21.05
C GLY A 48 6.84 -0.94 -20.45
N HIS A 49 5.59 -0.89 -20.93
CA HIS A 49 4.51 -1.73 -20.40
C HIS A 49 4.79 -3.23 -20.57
N LYS A 50 5.38 -3.63 -21.70
CA LYS A 50 5.77 -5.02 -21.95
C LYS A 50 6.87 -5.46 -20.99
N VAL A 51 7.84 -4.58 -20.67
CA VAL A 51 8.92 -4.91 -19.72
C VAL A 51 8.34 -5.25 -18.34
N MET A 52 7.46 -4.39 -17.84
CA MET A 52 6.82 -4.60 -16.54
C MET A 52 5.93 -5.85 -16.52
N TRP A 53 5.14 -6.06 -17.58
CA TRP A 53 4.23 -7.19 -17.63
C TRP A 53 5.00 -8.51 -17.77
N THR A 54 6.06 -8.56 -18.57
CA THR A 54 6.98 -9.71 -18.61
C THR A 54 7.61 -9.98 -17.25
N PHE A 55 8.05 -8.94 -16.52
CA PHE A 55 8.54 -9.09 -15.15
C PHE A 55 7.48 -9.68 -14.20
N TYR A 56 6.24 -9.20 -14.27
CA TYR A 56 5.12 -9.70 -13.46
C TYR A 56 4.72 -11.13 -13.80
N SER A 57 4.87 -11.54 -15.06
CA SER A 57 4.65 -12.92 -15.47
C SER A 57 5.78 -13.85 -15.03
N TYR A 58 7.03 -13.40 -15.15
CA TYR A 58 8.18 -14.16 -14.67
C TYR A 58 8.14 -14.34 -13.15
N SER A 59 7.80 -13.28 -12.41
CA SER A 59 7.76 -13.25 -10.95
C SER A 59 6.33 -13.06 -10.45
N LEU A 60 5.44 -14.00 -10.77
CA LEU A 60 4.01 -13.95 -10.44
C LEU A 60 3.72 -13.72 -8.94
N THR A 61 4.64 -14.13 -8.06
CA THR A 61 4.56 -13.87 -6.62
C THR A 61 4.43 -12.37 -6.30
N TYR A 62 5.09 -11.49 -7.05
CA TYR A 62 5.07 -10.04 -6.81
C TYR A 62 3.67 -9.43 -7.03
N PRO A 63 3.01 -9.56 -8.19
CA PRO A 63 1.65 -9.06 -8.38
C PRO A 63 0.63 -9.79 -7.48
N ILE A 64 0.85 -11.05 -7.11
CA ILE A 64 0.02 -11.76 -6.11
C ILE A 64 0.10 -11.06 -4.75
N ILE A 65 1.30 -10.76 -4.26
CA ILE A 65 1.48 -10.05 -2.98
C ILE A 65 0.76 -8.71 -3.01
N ILE A 66 0.90 -7.95 -4.10
CA ILE A 66 0.18 -6.69 -4.26
C ILE A 66 -1.34 -6.93 -4.18
N GLY A 67 -1.85 -7.91 -4.93
CA GLY A 67 -3.28 -8.23 -4.96
C GLY A 67 -3.83 -8.65 -3.59
N VAL A 68 -3.06 -9.42 -2.81
CA VAL A 68 -3.42 -9.77 -1.43
C VAL A 68 -3.55 -8.51 -0.57
N PHE A 69 -2.62 -7.56 -0.67
CA PHE A 69 -2.72 -6.31 0.08
C PHE A 69 -3.85 -5.39 -0.40
N GLU A 70 -4.19 -5.39 -1.70
CA GLU A 70 -5.39 -4.72 -2.22
C GLU A 70 -6.66 -5.30 -1.59
N ILE A 71 -6.80 -6.63 -1.57
CA ILE A 71 -7.94 -7.32 -0.95
C ILE A 71 -8.00 -7.03 0.55
N LEU A 72 -6.88 -7.16 1.28
CA LEU A 72 -6.82 -6.88 2.71
C LEU A 72 -7.19 -5.43 3.02
N GLY A 73 -6.69 -4.48 2.23
CA GLY A 73 -7.04 -3.07 2.34
C GLY A 73 -8.51 -2.80 2.07
N GLY A 74 -9.04 -3.38 0.98
CA GLY A 74 -10.46 -3.29 0.59
C GLY A 74 -11.40 -3.84 1.65
N ILE A 75 -11.10 -5.01 2.22
CA ILE A 75 -11.88 -5.58 3.32
C ILE A 75 -11.77 -4.72 4.58
N SER A 76 -10.57 -4.22 4.89
CA SER A 76 -10.31 -3.42 6.09
C SER A 76 -11.09 -2.11 6.14
N ILE A 77 -11.36 -1.47 4.98
CA ILE A 77 -12.11 -0.20 4.94
C ILE A 77 -13.62 -0.34 5.20
N LEU A 78 -14.17 -1.54 5.04
CA LEU A 78 -15.58 -1.85 5.34
C LEU A 78 -15.87 -1.72 6.85
N PHE A 79 -14.91 -2.07 7.70
CA PHE A 79 -15.08 -2.04 9.15
C PHE A 79 -14.57 -0.72 9.74
N ASP A 80 -15.42 -0.04 10.52
CA ASP A 80 -15.09 1.27 11.11
C ASP A 80 -13.83 1.26 12.00
N LYS A 81 -13.56 0.11 12.64
CA LYS A 81 -12.39 -0.11 13.52
C LYS A 81 -11.07 -0.18 12.75
N SER A 82 -11.04 -0.86 11.61
CA SER A 82 -9.85 -1.05 10.79
C SER A 82 -9.75 -0.08 9.62
N ARG A 83 -10.71 0.84 9.44
CA ARG A 83 -10.78 1.69 8.26
C ARG A 83 -9.54 2.53 8.02
N VAL A 84 -8.99 3.13 9.08
CA VAL A 84 -7.77 3.93 8.98
C VAL A 84 -6.59 3.06 8.53
N PHE A 85 -6.46 1.85 9.08
CA PHE A 85 -5.45 0.89 8.66
C PHE A 85 -5.61 0.51 7.18
N GLY A 86 -6.84 0.20 6.75
CA GLY A 86 -7.13 -0.09 5.35
C GLY A 86 -6.76 1.07 4.42
N CYS A 87 -7.08 2.32 4.80
CA CYS A 87 -6.73 3.50 4.00
C CYS A 87 -5.21 3.70 3.89
N ILE A 88 -4.45 3.46 4.97
CA ILE A 88 -2.98 3.53 4.96
C ILE A 88 -2.41 2.45 4.05
N LEU A 89 -2.86 1.21 4.22
CA LEU A 89 -2.41 0.08 3.42
C LEU A 89 -2.68 0.30 1.93
N LEU A 90 -3.91 0.68 1.58
CA LEU A 90 -4.27 0.99 0.19
C LEU A 90 -3.48 2.16 -0.37
N THR A 91 -3.20 3.20 0.41
CA THR A 91 -2.38 4.32 -0.05
C THR A 91 -0.96 3.88 -0.41
N ILE A 92 -0.35 3.01 0.39
CA ILE A 92 1.00 2.49 0.10
C ILE A 92 0.97 1.67 -1.19
N ILE A 93 0.00 0.77 -1.33
CA ILE A 93 -0.10 -0.13 -2.48
C ILE A 93 -0.46 0.61 -3.77
N LEU A 94 -1.47 1.48 -3.74
CA LEU A 94 -1.87 2.28 -4.90
C LEU A 94 -0.75 3.23 -5.31
N SER A 95 -0.01 3.83 -4.37
CA SER A 95 1.17 4.64 -4.69
C SER A 95 2.24 3.81 -5.40
N ASN A 96 2.50 2.58 -4.94
CA ASN A 96 3.43 1.67 -5.62
C ASN A 96 2.98 1.39 -7.06
N ILE A 97 1.71 1.05 -7.27
CA ILE A 97 1.13 0.79 -8.60
C ILE A 97 1.22 2.04 -9.49
N ILE A 98 0.84 3.22 -8.98
CA ILE A 98 0.89 4.48 -9.74
C ILE A 98 2.32 4.78 -10.17
N ILE A 99 3.30 4.66 -9.28
CA ILE A 99 4.71 4.91 -9.61
C ILE A 99 5.16 3.95 -10.72
N GLN A 100 4.83 2.67 -10.61
CA GLN A 100 5.17 1.69 -11.64
C GLN A 100 4.50 2.00 -12.96
N ASP A 101 3.20 2.28 -12.96
CA ASP A 101 2.46 2.62 -14.18
C ASP A 101 2.99 3.88 -14.85
N LEU A 102 3.44 4.89 -14.10
CA LEU A 102 4.08 6.08 -14.65
C LEU A 102 5.46 5.78 -15.24
N VAL A 103 6.30 5.02 -14.52
CA VAL A 103 7.67 4.67 -14.95
C VAL A 103 7.65 3.79 -16.21
N TYR A 104 6.68 2.90 -16.33
CA TYR A 104 6.56 1.97 -17.46
C TYR A 104 5.55 2.43 -18.53
N GLU A 105 5.08 3.69 -18.45
CA GLU A 105 4.15 4.32 -19.42
C GLU A 105 2.88 3.49 -19.68
N ILE A 106 2.30 2.95 -18.62
CA ILE A 106 1.09 2.13 -18.68
C ILE A 106 -0.15 3.02 -18.70
N SER A 107 -1.01 2.83 -19.71
CA SER A 107 -2.26 3.59 -19.89
C SER A 107 -3.27 3.47 -18.73
N ALA A 108 -3.14 2.44 -17.89
CA ALA A 108 -4.03 2.15 -16.77
C ALA A 108 -3.85 3.08 -15.56
N VAL A 109 -2.85 3.96 -15.55
CA VAL A 109 -2.53 4.82 -14.38
C VAL A 109 -3.71 5.66 -13.87
N LYS A 110 -4.64 6.04 -14.76
CA LYS A 110 -5.78 6.90 -14.43
C LYS A 110 -6.73 6.27 -13.42
N SER A 111 -6.97 4.96 -13.51
CA SER A 111 -7.85 4.27 -12.56
C SER A 111 -7.20 4.17 -11.19
N ALA A 112 -5.91 3.84 -11.12
CA ALA A 112 -5.16 3.81 -9.86
C ALA A 112 -5.16 5.18 -9.16
N ILE A 113 -4.94 6.27 -9.91
CA ILE A 113 -5.04 7.64 -9.38
C ILE A 113 -6.45 7.95 -8.86
N PHE A 114 -7.49 7.56 -9.60
CA PHE A 114 -8.88 7.76 -9.17
C PHE A 114 -9.16 7.08 -7.81
N TYR A 115 -8.76 5.83 -7.63
CA TYR A 115 -8.91 5.13 -6.35
C TYR A 115 -8.06 5.74 -5.25
N GLN A 116 -6.84 6.20 -5.56
CA GLN A 116 -6.00 6.89 -4.60
C GLN A 116 -6.67 8.17 -4.09
N ILE A 117 -7.28 8.97 -4.97
CA ILE A 117 -8.03 10.17 -4.57
C ILE A 117 -9.19 9.80 -3.66
N LEU A 118 -9.96 8.75 -3.98
CA LEU A 118 -11.05 8.28 -3.14
C LEU A 118 -10.58 7.85 -1.74
N VAL A 119 -9.45 7.15 -1.65
CA VAL A 119 -8.83 6.77 -0.37
C VAL A 119 -8.39 8.01 0.42
N LEU A 120 -7.81 9.02 -0.24
CA LEU A 120 -7.46 10.29 0.41
C LEU A 120 -8.69 11.05 0.93
N ILE A 121 -9.80 11.03 0.19
CA ILE A 121 -11.07 11.59 0.67
C ILE A 121 -11.56 10.82 1.91
N LEU A 122 -11.44 9.49 1.95
CA LEU A 122 -11.78 8.70 3.14
C LEU A 122 -10.95 9.09 4.38
N PHE A 123 -9.67 9.44 4.21
CA PHE A 123 -8.88 9.96 5.33
C PHE A 123 -9.44 11.26 5.90
N LEU A 124 -10.00 12.14 5.07
CA LEU A 124 -10.62 13.38 5.54
C LEU A 124 -11.84 13.09 6.44
N PHE A 125 -12.61 12.04 6.12
CA PHE A 125 -13.72 11.57 6.97
C PHE A 125 -13.24 10.94 8.29
N GLU A 126 -12.02 10.42 8.35
CA GLU A 126 -11.43 9.78 9.54
C GLU A 126 -10.39 10.66 10.27
N LYS A 127 -10.37 11.97 9.98
CA LYS A 127 -9.36 12.93 10.50
C LYS A 127 -9.18 12.90 12.02
N GLU A 128 -10.25 12.71 12.78
CA GLU A 128 -10.19 12.67 14.24
C GLU A 128 -9.53 11.39 14.75
N LYS A 129 -9.78 10.24 14.10
CA LYS A 129 -9.10 8.99 14.42
C LYS A 129 -7.61 9.07 14.06
N LEU A 130 -7.29 9.66 12.90
CA LEU A 130 -5.90 9.91 12.51
C LEU A 130 -5.16 10.76 13.55
N LYS A 131 -5.72 11.90 13.96
CA LYS A 131 -5.10 12.76 14.99
C LYS A 131 -4.83 12.02 16.29
N ARG A 132 -5.76 11.16 16.74
CA ARG A 132 -5.57 10.33 17.94
C ARG A 132 -4.45 9.32 17.77
N ILE A 133 -4.38 8.65 16.61
CA ILE A 133 -3.29 7.70 16.30
C ILE A 133 -1.95 8.43 16.29
N PHE A 134 -1.84 9.56 15.58
CA PHE A 134 -0.61 10.36 15.56
C PHE A 134 -0.22 10.85 16.95
N SER A 135 -1.17 11.39 17.72
CA SER A 135 -0.89 11.84 19.09
C SER A 135 -0.37 10.69 19.97
N SER A 136 -0.98 9.50 19.87
CA SER A 136 -0.55 8.32 20.61
C SER A 136 0.86 7.87 20.19
N LEU A 137 1.13 7.77 18.88
CA LEU A 137 2.41 7.34 18.33
C LEU A 137 3.57 8.30 18.66
N PHE A 138 3.31 9.61 18.66
CA PHE A 138 4.31 10.63 18.93
C PHE A 138 4.31 11.13 20.38
N SER A 139 3.44 10.58 21.24
CA SER A 139 3.48 10.87 22.67
C SER A 139 4.76 10.27 23.26
N SER A 140 5.70 11.14 23.63
CA SER A 140 6.96 10.70 24.23
C SER A 140 6.70 10.30 25.68
N THR A 141 6.75 8.99 25.96
CA THR A 141 6.97 8.52 27.32
C THR A 141 8.40 8.92 27.71
N LYS A 142 8.54 9.78 28.72
CA LYS A 142 9.84 10.14 29.32
C LYS A 142 10.45 8.89 29.97
N HIS A 143 11.12 8.07 29.18
CA HIS A 143 11.95 7.00 29.69
C HIS A 143 13.38 7.53 29.82
N SER A 144 13.95 7.48 31.03
CA SER A 144 15.34 7.87 31.26
C SER A 144 16.26 6.87 30.54
N ARG A 145 16.70 7.22 29.34
CA ARG A 145 17.59 6.35 28.55
C ARG A 145 18.99 6.41 29.14
N ASN A 146 19.54 5.25 29.47
CA ASN A 146 20.94 5.15 29.88
C ASN A 146 21.83 5.21 28.62
N ILE A 147 22.39 6.40 28.34
CA ILE A 147 23.20 6.66 27.14
C ILE A 147 24.41 5.73 27.04
N LEU A 148 25.00 5.34 28.17
CA LEU A 148 26.13 4.41 28.20
C LEU A 148 25.75 3.04 27.61
N LEU A 149 24.58 2.52 28.00
CA LEU A 149 24.07 1.25 27.47
C LEU A 149 23.74 1.35 25.98
N LEU A 150 23.25 2.51 25.51
CA LEU A 150 23.02 2.74 24.07
C LEU A 150 24.32 2.75 23.26
N ILE A 151 25.37 3.41 23.76
CA ILE A 151 26.69 3.41 23.12
C ILE A 151 27.26 1.99 23.09
N PHE A 152 27.16 1.25 24.20
CA PHE A 152 27.61 -0.14 24.25
C PHE A 152 26.86 -1.04 23.26
N ALA A 153 25.53 -0.93 23.21
CA ALA A 153 24.70 -1.65 22.24
C ALA A 153 25.08 -1.30 20.79
N LEU A 154 25.38 -0.03 20.51
CA LEU A 154 25.80 0.42 19.19
C LEU A 154 27.17 -0.16 18.80
N VAL A 155 28.14 -0.20 19.71
CA VAL A 155 29.46 -0.84 19.47
C VAL A 155 29.30 -2.33 19.17
N ILE A 156 28.46 -3.04 19.95
CA ILE A 156 28.16 -4.45 19.68
C ILE A 156 27.53 -4.62 18.30
N ALA A 157 26.54 -3.79 17.95
CA ALA A 157 25.87 -3.85 16.65
C ALA A 157 26.86 -3.64 15.50
N LEU A 158 27.77 -2.68 15.62
CA LEU A 158 28.82 -2.42 14.62
C LEU A 158 29.81 -3.58 14.52
N PHE A 159 30.22 -4.17 15.64
CA PHE A 159 31.11 -5.33 15.65
C PHE A 159 30.48 -6.55 14.97
N ILE A 160 29.21 -6.85 15.29
CA ILE A 160 28.45 -7.92 14.62
C ILE A 160 28.37 -7.63 13.10
N LYS A 161 28.09 -6.38 12.71
CA LYS A 161 28.03 -6.02 11.29
C LYS A 161 29.38 -6.18 10.59
N TYR A 162 30.47 -5.84 11.26
CA TYR A 162 31.83 -6.06 10.75
C TYR A 162 32.12 -7.55 10.52
N LEU A 163 31.73 -8.42 11.46
CA LEU A 163 31.91 -9.86 11.31
C LEU A 163 31.09 -10.44 10.15
N GLU A 164 29.82 -10.05 10.00
CA GLU A 164 28.98 -10.44 8.85
C GLU A 164 29.67 -10.12 7.52
N THR A 165 30.31 -8.95 7.44
CA THR A 165 30.99 -8.48 6.22
C THR A 165 32.26 -9.28 5.89
N LYS A 166 32.85 -9.97 6.88
CA LYS A 166 34.10 -10.73 6.73
C LYS A 166 33.88 -12.24 6.51
N ILE A 167 32.65 -12.71 6.74
CA ILE A 167 32.24 -14.12 6.54
C ILE A 167 31.81 -14.37 5.08
N ARG A 168 31.64 -13.31 4.28
CA ARG A 168 31.34 -13.38 2.84
C ARG A 168 32.59 -13.18 2.01
#